data_AF-A0A970W007-F1
#
_entry.id   AF-A0A970W007-F1
#
_cell.length_a   1.000
_cell.length_b   1.000
_cell.length_c   1.000
_cell.angle_alpha   90.00
_cell.angle_beta   90.00
_cell.angle_gamma   90.00
#
_symmetry.space_group_name_H-M   'P 1'
#
loop_
_entity.id
_entity.type
_entity.pdbx_description
1 polymer ?
#
loop_
_entity_poly.entity_id
_entity_poly.type
_entity_poly.pdbx_seq_one_letter_code
_entity_poly.pdbx_strand_id
1 'polypeptide(L)'
;MRFDLDLGLRRVADAIDERQAARAERRQRAVWDYAPVDQTPVIMQDVVVPDWPLFPYQEIYDHPDKMLWNQLKDLWASATLDDDNLFAVRAHYGTGTMASIMGAEVVVNADAPPWTQPLRTRAAIRRVIDRGMPELTAGLGRRVLETEQLFLGRLARYEPLRRHVHMFLADSQGPFDTAHLLWGSEIYYAMVDEPELVHQLLSLITEATIAFTWAQKRLIGEARDWGYHFFYRMKGGIRIVDDVAINLSPKMYAEFVLPYFQRLTSEFGGGYVHYCGHLLHHQALRLGLPGLTGLEMGFDNPGREPSYTFARVQSGAAERRVALMWHGYELSPAVAAAPTGVAYVARHQPGLPLEEARAELGQFRVALARGRESGA
;
A
#
# COMPACT_ATOMS: atom_id res chain seq x y z
N MET A 1 -6.14 -25.47 -14.34
CA MET A 1 -5.67 -24.71 -15.53
C MET A 1 -4.14 -24.72 -15.56
N ARG A 2 -3.49 -24.98 -16.70
CA ARG A 2 -2.02 -24.82 -16.85
C ARG A 2 -1.71 -23.33 -16.98
N PHE A 3 -0.55 -22.89 -16.48
CA PHE A 3 -0.09 -21.51 -16.62
C PHE A 3 -0.12 -21.05 -18.10
N ASP A 4 -0.89 -19.99 -18.37
CA ASP A 4 -0.94 -19.29 -19.66
C ASP A 4 -1.26 -17.81 -19.40
N LEU A 5 -0.23 -16.96 -19.36
CA LEU A 5 -0.40 -15.55 -19.06
C LEU A 5 -1.35 -14.85 -20.06
N ASP A 6 -1.36 -15.25 -21.32
CA ASP A 6 -2.22 -14.62 -22.33
C ASP A 6 -3.69 -14.94 -22.09
N LEU A 7 -4.00 -16.15 -21.63
CA LEU A 7 -5.35 -16.50 -21.18
C LEU A 7 -5.76 -15.66 -19.96
N GLY A 8 -4.87 -15.49 -18.98
CA GLY A 8 -5.15 -14.68 -17.79
C GLY A 8 -5.42 -13.21 -18.14
N LEU A 9 -4.60 -12.62 -19.01
CA LEU A 9 -4.78 -11.25 -19.49
C LEU A 9 -6.09 -11.08 -20.27
N ARG A 10 -6.41 -12.00 -21.20
CA ARG A 10 -7.70 -11.99 -21.91
C ARG A 10 -8.88 -12.04 -20.95
N ARG A 11 -8.86 -12.97 -19.98
CA ARG A 11 -9.94 -13.11 -19.00
C ARG A 11 -10.19 -11.82 -18.21
N VAL A 12 -9.14 -11.12 -17.80
CA VAL A 12 -9.31 -9.82 -17.13
C VAL A 12 -9.80 -8.75 -18.12
N ALA A 13 -9.23 -8.69 -19.32
CA ALA A 13 -9.61 -7.71 -20.32
C ALA A 13 -11.11 -7.81 -20.69
N ASP A 14 -11.62 -9.03 -20.83
CA ASP A 14 -13.02 -9.32 -21.16
C ASP A 14 -13.97 -9.03 -19.99
N ALA A 15 -13.46 -9.04 -18.74
CA ALA A 15 -14.26 -8.80 -17.55
C ALA A 15 -14.36 -7.31 -17.17
N ILE A 16 -13.44 -6.45 -17.63
CA ILE A 16 -13.44 -5.03 -17.30
C ILE A 16 -14.64 -4.32 -17.96
N ASP A 17 -15.49 -3.72 -17.13
CA ASP A 17 -16.52 -2.77 -17.56
C ASP A 17 -16.00 -1.33 -17.37
N GLU A 18 -15.96 -0.54 -18.45
CA GLU A 18 -15.47 0.85 -18.40
C GLU A 18 -16.31 1.75 -17.49
N ARG A 19 -17.62 1.51 -17.39
CA ARG A 19 -18.53 2.28 -16.53
C ARG A 19 -18.29 1.96 -15.07
N GLN A 20 -18.04 0.69 -14.74
CA GLN A 20 -17.60 0.29 -13.40
C GLN A 20 -16.29 1.01 -13.04
N ALA A 21 -15.27 0.89 -13.88
CA ALA A 21 -13.96 1.48 -13.62
C ALA A 21 -14.07 3.01 -13.42
N ALA A 22 -14.81 3.70 -14.28
CA ALA A 22 -15.04 5.13 -14.16
C ALA A 22 -15.85 5.51 -12.91
N ARG A 23 -16.81 4.66 -12.48
CA ARG A 23 -17.56 4.89 -11.23
C ARG A 23 -16.66 4.75 -10.01
N ALA A 24 -15.90 3.66 -9.92
CA ALA A 24 -14.96 3.40 -8.84
C ALA A 24 -13.96 4.56 -8.73
N GLU A 25 -13.38 4.98 -9.86
CA GLU A 25 -12.37 6.05 -9.88
C GLU A 25 -12.92 7.40 -9.43
N ARG A 26 -14.15 7.75 -9.85
CA ARG A 26 -14.81 8.98 -9.38
C ARG A 26 -15.07 8.95 -7.88
N ARG A 27 -15.62 7.84 -7.36
CA ARG A 27 -15.94 7.72 -5.93
C ARG A 27 -14.68 7.77 -5.07
N GLN A 28 -13.65 7.03 -5.47
CA GLN A 28 -12.39 7.06 -4.75
C GLN A 28 -11.75 8.44 -4.79
N ARG A 29 -11.68 9.12 -5.95
CA ARG A 29 -11.19 10.50 -6.01
C ARG A 29 -11.94 11.41 -5.03
N ALA A 30 -13.27 11.32 -5.00
CA ALA A 30 -14.09 12.11 -4.08
C ALA A 30 -13.78 11.79 -2.60
N VAL A 31 -13.51 10.53 -2.25
CA VAL A 31 -13.03 10.15 -0.91
C VAL A 31 -11.73 10.87 -0.56
N TRP A 32 -10.73 10.83 -1.44
CA TRP A 32 -9.44 11.47 -1.21
C TRP A 32 -9.50 13.01 -1.21
N ASP A 33 -10.47 13.59 -1.90
CA ASP A 33 -10.72 15.03 -1.91
C ASP A 33 -11.67 15.51 -0.80
N TYR A 34 -12.22 14.59 0.01
CA TYR A 34 -13.27 14.89 1.00
C TYR A 34 -14.49 15.58 0.38
N ALA A 35 -14.85 15.15 -0.83
CA ALA A 35 -16.03 15.59 -1.55
C ALA A 35 -17.20 14.62 -1.29
N PRO A 36 -18.46 15.06 -1.45
CA PRO A 36 -19.60 14.14 -1.37
C PRO A 36 -19.46 12.98 -2.35
N VAL A 37 -19.76 11.79 -1.86
CA VAL A 37 -19.83 10.55 -2.64
C VAL A 37 -21.28 10.10 -2.72
N ASP A 38 -21.71 9.51 -3.83
CA ASP A 38 -23.04 8.90 -3.97
C ASP A 38 -23.19 7.66 -3.07
N GLN A 39 -22.11 6.90 -2.92
CA GLN A 39 -22.00 5.75 -2.02
C GLN A 39 -20.55 5.60 -1.56
N THR A 40 -20.35 5.13 -0.32
CA THR A 40 -19.00 4.85 0.21
C THR A 40 -18.40 3.71 -0.63
N PRO A 41 -17.19 3.86 -1.19
CA PRO A 41 -16.54 2.78 -1.92
C PRO A 41 -16.41 1.52 -1.07
N VAL A 42 -16.75 0.38 -1.65
CA VAL A 42 -16.53 -0.94 -1.03
C VAL A 42 -15.61 -1.76 -1.92
N ILE A 43 -14.56 -2.31 -1.32
CA ILE A 43 -13.52 -3.08 -1.99
C ILE A 43 -13.50 -4.46 -1.34
N MET A 44 -13.77 -5.49 -2.11
CA MET A 44 -13.81 -6.87 -1.65
C MET A 44 -12.42 -7.50 -1.82
N GLN A 45 -11.78 -7.87 -0.72
CA GLN A 45 -10.47 -8.53 -0.70
C GLN A 45 -10.62 -10.00 -0.32
N ASP A 46 -9.56 -10.79 -0.56
CA ASP A 46 -9.50 -12.21 -0.18
C ASP A 46 -10.62 -13.08 -0.84
N VAL A 47 -11.09 -12.67 -2.02
CA VAL A 47 -12.10 -13.41 -2.80
C VAL A 47 -11.47 -14.64 -3.45
N VAL A 48 -12.10 -15.80 -3.33
CA VAL A 48 -11.64 -17.05 -3.94
C VAL A 48 -12.11 -17.10 -5.39
N VAL A 49 -11.16 -17.22 -6.31
CA VAL A 49 -11.40 -17.38 -7.75
C VAL A 49 -11.21 -18.85 -8.13
N PRO A 50 -12.26 -19.58 -8.52
CA PRO A 50 -12.14 -20.96 -8.97
C PRO A 50 -11.17 -21.08 -10.16
N ASP A 51 -10.44 -22.20 -10.18
CA ASP A 51 -9.52 -22.58 -11.26
C ASP A 51 -8.36 -21.62 -11.56
N TRP A 52 -8.05 -20.68 -10.65
CA TRP A 52 -6.91 -19.77 -10.77
C TRP A 52 -5.74 -20.20 -9.85
N PRO A 53 -4.82 -21.07 -10.31
CA PRO A 53 -3.67 -21.47 -9.49
C PRO A 53 -2.77 -20.27 -9.21
N LEU A 54 -2.31 -20.14 -7.96
CA LEU A 54 -1.32 -19.13 -7.58
C LEU A 54 0.06 -19.78 -7.45
N PHE A 55 1.09 -19.03 -7.82
CA PHE A 55 2.48 -19.45 -7.67
C PHE A 55 3.06 -18.94 -6.34
N PRO A 56 3.91 -19.72 -5.65
CA PRO A 56 4.55 -19.29 -4.41
C PRO A 56 5.56 -18.16 -4.63
N TYR A 57 5.93 -17.46 -3.56
CA TYR A 57 6.81 -16.29 -3.61
C TYR A 57 8.16 -16.59 -4.26
N GLN A 58 8.76 -17.72 -3.91
CA GLN A 58 10.03 -18.17 -4.49
C GLN A 58 9.98 -18.31 -6.02
N GLU A 59 8.84 -18.78 -6.55
CA GLU A 59 8.69 -18.98 -7.99
C GLU A 59 8.43 -17.67 -8.73
N ILE A 60 7.55 -16.81 -8.20
CA ILE A 60 7.25 -15.52 -8.84
C ILE A 60 8.45 -14.55 -8.77
N TYR A 61 9.36 -14.74 -7.82
CA TYR A 61 10.58 -13.93 -7.70
C TYR A 61 11.41 -13.99 -8.99
N ASP A 62 11.62 -15.20 -9.54
CA ASP A 62 12.39 -15.42 -10.78
C ASP A 62 11.55 -15.44 -12.07
N HIS A 63 10.23 -15.38 -11.95
CA HIS A 63 9.31 -15.47 -13.08
C HIS A 63 8.28 -14.33 -13.06
N PRO A 64 8.63 -13.15 -13.61
CA PRO A 64 7.75 -11.98 -13.56
C PRO A 64 6.41 -12.20 -14.29
N ASP A 65 6.36 -13.04 -15.34
CA ASP A 65 5.07 -13.40 -15.97
C ASP A 65 4.14 -14.19 -15.02
N LYS A 66 4.70 -15.03 -14.12
CA LYS A 66 3.94 -15.70 -13.05
C LYS A 66 3.56 -14.74 -11.92
N MET A 67 4.42 -13.75 -11.65
CA MET A 67 4.09 -12.66 -10.72
C MET A 67 2.88 -11.87 -11.22
N LEU A 68 2.86 -11.46 -12.50
CA LEU A 68 1.73 -10.76 -13.10
C LEU A 68 0.47 -11.62 -13.05
N TRP A 69 0.58 -12.92 -13.35
CA TRP A 69 -0.54 -13.84 -13.24
C TRP A 69 -1.17 -13.88 -11.85
N ASN A 70 -0.36 -13.88 -10.77
CA ASN A 70 -0.89 -13.82 -9.41
C ASN A 70 -1.63 -12.50 -9.16
N GLN A 71 -1.12 -11.37 -9.68
CA GLN A 71 -1.76 -10.05 -9.52
C GLN A 71 -3.12 -9.99 -10.27
N LEU A 72 -3.21 -10.60 -11.45
CA LEU A 72 -4.44 -10.59 -12.28
C LEU A 72 -5.65 -11.26 -11.62
N LYS A 73 -5.44 -12.17 -10.65
CA LYS A 73 -6.50 -12.89 -9.94
C LYS A 73 -7.46 -11.94 -9.23
N ASP A 74 -6.93 -10.96 -8.48
CA ASP A 74 -7.77 -10.02 -7.72
C ASP A 74 -8.47 -9.01 -8.65
N LEU A 75 -7.82 -8.63 -9.75
CA LEU A 75 -8.41 -7.78 -10.78
C LEU A 75 -9.60 -8.46 -11.45
N TRP A 76 -9.46 -9.74 -11.80
CA TRP A 76 -10.56 -10.52 -12.38
C TRP A 76 -11.75 -10.65 -11.40
N ALA A 77 -11.45 -10.95 -10.12
CA ALA A 77 -12.47 -11.08 -9.09
C ALA A 77 -13.28 -9.79 -8.93
N SER A 78 -12.59 -8.65 -8.79
CA SER A 78 -13.20 -7.33 -8.67
C SER A 78 -14.04 -6.95 -9.89
N ALA A 79 -13.48 -7.11 -11.10
CA ALA A 79 -14.21 -6.81 -12.34
C ALA A 79 -15.50 -7.63 -12.45
N THR A 80 -15.46 -8.89 -12.00
CA THR A 80 -16.63 -9.77 -12.00
C THR A 80 -17.65 -9.43 -10.90
N LEU A 81 -17.19 -8.94 -9.75
CA LEU A 81 -18.04 -8.55 -8.62
C LEU A 81 -18.75 -7.21 -8.81
N ASP A 82 -18.20 -6.34 -9.67
CA ASP A 82 -18.61 -4.95 -9.79
C ASP A 82 -18.42 -4.16 -8.48
N ASP A 83 -17.32 -4.38 -7.74
CA ASP A 83 -16.99 -3.57 -6.56
C ASP A 83 -16.31 -2.23 -6.95
N ASP A 84 -15.82 -1.46 -5.98
CA ASP A 84 -15.17 -0.15 -6.21
C ASP A 84 -13.63 -0.24 -6.17
N ASN A 85 -13.04 -1.41 -6.39
CA ASN A 85 -11.59 -1.59 -6.53
C ASN A 85 -11.10 -0.99 -7.86
N LEU A 86 -9.95 -0.29 -7.82
CA LEU A 86 -9.25 0.14 -9.02
C LEU A 86 -8.16 -0.84 -9.39
N PHE A 87 -8.15 -1.25 -10.65
CA PHE A 87 -7.24 -2.28 -11.12
C PHE A 87 -5.80 -1.77 -11.15
N ALA A 88 -4.96 -2.26 -10.24
CA ALA A 88 -3.54 -1.96 -10.26
C ALA A 88 -2.67 -3.17 -9.93
N VAL A 89 -1.47 -3.21 -10.51
CA VAL A 89 -0.47 -4.27 -10.31
C VAL A 89 0.89 -3.66 -9.99
N ARG A 90 1.76 -4.41 -9.30
CA ARG A 90 3.13 -3.96 -8.97
C ARG A 90 4.18 -5.01 -9.27
N ALA A 91 5.43 -4.57 -9.43
CA ALA A 91 6.59 -5.43 -9.26
C ALA A 91 6.71 -5.85 -7.79
N HIS A 92 6.24 -7.06 -7.47
CA HIS A 92 6.09 -7.53 -6.10
C HIS A 92 7.31 -8.32 -5.60
N TYR A 93 8.32 -7.59 -5.14
CA TYR A 93 9.56 -8.15 -4.59
C TYR A 93 9.66 -8.13 -3.05
N GLY A 94 8.52 -7.99 -2.35
CA GLY A 94 8.48 -7.90 -0.89
C GLY A 94 8.87 -6.53 -0.34
N THR A 95 9.17 -6.45 0.97
CA THR A 95 9.42 -5.21 1.72
C THR A 95 10.87 -4.74 1.63
N GLY A 96 11.76 -5.59 1.12
CA GLY A 96 13.21 -5.40 1.14
C GLY A 96 13.78 -4.45 0.07
N THR A 97 12.96 -3.84 -0.79
CA THR A 97 13.45 -3.15 -2.01
C THR A 97 14.47 -2.05 -1.71
N MET A 98 14.11 -1.07 -0.88
CA MET A 98 15.02 0.05 -0.56
C MET A 98 16.21 -0.42 0.28
N ALA A 99 16.00 -1.29 1.27
CA ALA A 99 17.08 -1.87 2.05
C ALA A 99 18.09 -2.61 1.16
N SER A 100 17.62 -3.33 0.13
CA SER A 100 18.48 -4.00 -0.84
C SER A 100 19.26 -3.02 -1.73
N ILE A 101 18.63 -1.94 -2.20
CA ILE A 101 19.31 -0.86 -2.94
C ILE A 101 20.44 -0.24 -2.07
N MET A 102 20.20 -0.12 -0.76
CA MET A 102 21.17 0.36 0.23
C MET A 102 22.24 -0.68 0.62
N GLY A 103 22.18 -1.89 0.07
CA GLY A 103 23.22 -2.93 0.21
C GLY A 103 22.85 -4.09 1.15
N ALA A 104 21.59 -4.22 1.57
CA ALA A 104 21.13 -5.40 2.29
C ALA A 104 20.93 -6.61 1.34
N GLU A 105 21.27 -7.80 1.82
CA GLU A 105 21.05 -9.04 1.06
C GLU A 105 19.57 -9.44 1.12
N VAL A 106 18.98 -9.82 -0.02
CA VAL A 106 17.59 -10.28 -0.08
C VAL A 106 17.51 -11.77 0.25
N VAL A 107 16.57 -12.13 1.13
CA VAL A 107 16.20 -13.51 1.46
C VAL A 107 14.87 -13.83 0.81
N VAL A 108 14.85 -14.86 -0.04
CA VAL A 108 13.66 -15.36 -0.70
C VAL A 108 13.15 -16.58 0.03
N ASN A 109 11.89 -16.56 0.44
CA ASN A 109 11.22 -17.66 1.12
C ASN A 109 10.13 -18.26 0.20
N ALA A 110 9.76 -19.51 0.46
CA ALA A 110 8.64 -20.16 -0.25
C ALA A 110 7.29 -19.57 0.18
N ASP A 111 7.07 -19.48 1.49
CA ASP A 111 5.76 -19.19 2.09
C ASP A 111 5.57 -17.74 2.55
N ALA A 112 6.59 -16.89 2.36
CA ALA A 112 6.55 -15.49 2.80
C ALA A 112 7.14 -14.55 1.74
N PRO A 113 6.68 -13.29 1.67
CA PRO A 113 7.30 -12.29 0.82
C PRO A 113 8.81 -12.17 1.10
N PRO A 114 9.63 -11.85 0.07
CA PRO A 114 11.05 -11.62 0.28
C PRO A 114 11.32 -10.50 1.30
N TRP A 115 12.37 -10.70 2.10
CA TRP A 115 12.84 -9.75 3.12
C TRP A 115 14.36 -9.53 2.95
N THR A 116 15.02 -8.81 3.85
CA THR A 116 16.47 -8.60 3.84
C THR A 116 17.22 -9.08 5.08
N GLN A 117 18.47 -9.51 4.94
CA GLN A 117 19.38 -9.70 6.07
C GLN A 117 19.94 -8.35 6.52
N PRO A 118 19.85 -8.00 7.82
CA PRO A 118 20.45 -6.76 8.33
C PRO A 118 21.97 -6.86 8.34
N LEU A 119 22.64 -5.71 8.17
CA LEU A 119 24.08 -5.52 8.30
C LEU A 119 24.56 -5.58 9.76
N ARG A 120 23.63 -5.42 10.73
CA ARG A 120 23.75 -5.59 12.20
C ARG A 120 24.71 -4.68 12.96
N THR A 121 25.79 -4.18 12.34
CA THR A 121 26.86 -3.46 13.06
C THR A 121 26.90 -1.98 12.74
N ARG A 122 27.19 -1.15 13.76
CA ARG A 122 27.37 0.31 13.58
C ARG A 122 28.45 0.63 12.54
N ALA A 123 29.53 -0.14 12.50
CA ALA A 123 30.59 0.00 11.51
C ALA A 123 30.11 -0.27 10.07
N ALA A 124 29.20 -1.23 9.86
CA ALA A 124 28.61 -1.46 8.55
C ALA A 124 27.68 -0.32 8.14
N ILE A 125 26.91 0.24 9.07
CA ILE A 125 26.05 1.40 8.82
C ILE A 125 26.86 2.64 8.47
N ARG A 126 27.94 2.92 9.21
CA ARG A 126 28.89 3.99 8.85
C ARG A 126 29.40 3.83 7.42
N ARG A 127 29.78 2.62 7.00
CA ARG A 127 30.16 2.35 5.59
C ARG A 127 29.04 2.60 4.58
N VAL A 128 27.77 2.38 4.94
CA VAL A 128 26.63 2.75 4.07
C VAL A 128 26.57 4.27 3.91
N ILE A 129 26.66 5.01 5.01
CA ILE A 129 26.63 6.48 5.02
C ILE A 129 27.84 7.06 4.28
N ASP A 130 29.05 6.56 4.54
CA ASP A 130 30.30 7.01 3.92
C ASP A 130 30.31 6.80 2.39
N ARG A 131 29.64 5.75 1.91
CA ARG A 131 29.45 5.51 0.47
C ARG A 131 28.49 6.51 -0.18
N GLY A 132 27.58 7.09 0.61
CA GLY A 132 26.59 8.05 0.14
C GLY A 132 25.47 7.41 -0.70
N MET A 133 24.92 8.18 -1.63
CA MET A 133 23.79 7.80 -2.46
C MET A 133 24.08 6.52 -3.27
N PRO A 134 23.24 5.48 -3.18
CA PRO A 134 23.43 4.27 -3.97
C PRO A 134 23.05 4.51 -5.45
N GLU A 135 23.61 3.67 -6.32
CA GLU A 135 23.04 3.50 -7.65
C GLU A 135 21.61 2.96 -7.54
N LEU A 136 20.64 3.64 -8.14
CA LEU A 136 19.22 3.24 -8.06
C LEU A 136 18.95 1.86 -8.67
N THR A 137 19.89 1.34 -9.45
CA THR A 137 19.82 0.00 -10.07
C THR A 137 20.53 -1.08 -9.25
N ALA A 138 21.12 -0.74 -8.10
CA ALA A 138 21.70 -1.71 -7.18
C ALA A 138 20.63 -2.56 -6.48
N GLY A 139 21.04 -3.71 -5.93
CA GLY A 139 20.12 -4.63 -5.23
C GLY A 139 18.91 -4.99 -6.11
N LEU A 140 17.70 -4.84 -5.55
CA LEU A 140 16.44 -5.06 -6.27
C LEU A 140 16.06 -3.94 -7.25
N GLY A 141 16.74 -2.79 -7.24
CA GLY A 141 16.32 -1.60 -7.99
C GLY A 141 16.20 -1.84 -9.50
N ARG A 142 17.20 -2.48 -10.12
CA ARG A 142 17.11 -2.85 -11.55
C ARG A 142 15.95 -3.80 -11.82
N ARG A 143 15.82 -4.82 -10.97
CA ARG A 143 14.84 -5.89 -11.14
C ARG A 143 13.41 -5.38 -11.07
N VAL A 144 13.14 -4.46 -10.15
CA VAL A 144 11.86 -3.74 -10.04
C VAL A 144 11.56 -3.01 -11.34
N LEU A 145 12.46 -2.12 -11.79
CA LEU A 145 12.24 -1.28 -12.98
C LEU A 145 12.06 -2.12 -14.25
N GLU A 146 12.85 -3.18 -14.44
CA GLU A 146 12.71 -4.10 -15.57
C GLU A 146 11.37 -4.86 -15.54
N THR A 147 10.88 -5.22 -14.35
CA THR A 147 9.60 -5.90 -14.18
C THR A 147 8.42 -4.96 -14.43
N GLU A 148 8.49 -3.71 -13.97
CA GLU A 148 7.48 -2.70 -14.27
C GLU A 148 7.39 -2.44 -15.78
N GLN A 149 8.55 -2.30 -16.45
CA GLN A 149 8.60 -2.14 -17.90
C GLN A 149 8.03 -3.34 -18.65
N LEU A 150 8.30 -4.56 -18.16
CA LEU A 150 7.74 -5.78 -18.72
C LEU A 150 6.21 -5.80 -18.57
N PHE A 151 5.68 -5.50 -17.38
CA PHE A 151 4.25 -5.52 -17.11
C PHE A 151 3.50 -4.51 -18.00
N LEU A 152 4.03 -3.28 -18.13
CA LEU A 152 3.49 -2.29 -19.07
C LEU A 152 3.40 -2.85 -20.49
N GLY A 153 4.44 -3.54 -20.95
CA GLY A 153 4.45 -4.20 -22.26
C GLY A 153 3.43 -5.34 -22.38
N ARG A 154 3.22 -6.13 -21.31
CA ARG A 154 2.23 -7.22 -21.29
C ARG A 154 0.79 -6.69 -21.34
N LEU A 155 0.49 -5.68 -20.53
CA LEU A 155 -0.84 -5.04 -20.42
C LEU A 155 -1.21 -4.29 -21.70
N ALA A 156 -0.23 -3.63 -22.35
CA ALA A 156 -0.44 -2.86 -23.59
C ALA A 156 -0.97 -3.69 -24.77
N ARG A 157 -0.89 -5.03 -24.72
CA ARG A 157 -1.39 -5.94 -25.76
C ARG A 157 -2.92 -6.03 -25.83
N TYR A 158 -3.61 -5.61 -24.78
CA TYR A 158 -5.07 -5.63 -24.69
C TYR A 158 -5.56 -4.23 -24.36
N GLU A 159 -6.44 -3.67 -25.19
CA GLU A 159 -6.89 -2.28 -25.04
C GLU A 159 -7.51 -2.00 -23.66
N PRO A 160 -8.44 -2.83 -23.13
CA PRO A 160 -9.04 -2.58 -21.82
C PRO A 160 -7.99 -2.56 -20.70
N LEU A 161 -7.00 -3.46 -20.75
CA LEU A 161 -5.94 -3.50 -19.76
C LEU A 161 -5.03 -2.27 -19.84
N ARG A 162 -4.63 -1.88 -21.05
CA ARG A 162 -3.81 -0.67 -21.29
C ARG A 162 -4.47 0.59 -20.73
N ARG A 163 -5.81 0.65 -20.78
CA ARG A 163 -6.60 1.82 -20.38
C ARG A 163 -6.95 1.83 -18.90
N HIS A 164 -7.22 0.66 -18.30
CA HIS A 164 -7.83 0.57 -16.97
C HIS A 164 -6.99 -0.15 -15.92
N VAL A 165 -5.93 -0.87 -16.31
CA VAL A 165 -5.00 -1.50 -15.36
C VAL A 165 -3.76 -0.63 -15.21
N HIS A 166 -3.51 -0.19 -13.98
CA HIS A 166 -2.43 0.74 -13.67
C HIS A 166 -1.25 0.01 -13.03
N MET A 167 -0.04 0.48 -13.32
CA MET A 167 1.10 0.13 -12.49
C MET A 167 1.09 1.00 -11.24
N PHE A 168 1.52 0.44 -10.12
CA PHE A 168 1.89 1.22 -8.95
C PHE A 168 3.28 0.86 -8.46
N LEU A 169 3.84 1.77 -7.67
CA LEU A 169 5.20 1.67 -7.14
C LEU A 169 5.41 0.35 -6.38
N ALA A 170 6.62 -0.19 -6.48
CA ALA A 170 7.07 -1.27 -5.61
C ALA A 170 6.95 -0.86 -4.12
N ASP A 171 7.01 -1.85 -3.24
CA ASP A 171 6.79 -1.62 -1.81
C ASP A 171 7.73 -0.55 -1.24
N SER A 172 7.13 0.52 -0.70
CA SER A 172 7.80 1.71 -0.19
C SER A 172 7.77 1.74 1.34
N GLN A 173 8.73 1.03 1.94
CA GLN A 173 8.98 1.09 3.38
C GLN A 173 9.36 2.52 3.79
N GLY A 174 8.86 2.98 4.95
CA GLY A 174 9.25 4.27 5.49
C GLY A 174 10.75 4.35 5.79
N PRO A 175 11.33 5.55 5.92
CA PRO A 175 12.76 5.68 6.20
C PRO A 175 13.21 4.93 7.46
N PHE A 176 12.41 4.94 8.53
CA PHE A 176 12.73 4.21 9.75
C PHE A 176 12.57 2.69 9.60
N ASP A 177 11.53 2.21 8.92
CA ASP A 177 11.36 0.79 8.60
C ASP A 177 12.54 0.28 7.77
N THR A 178 12.95 1.03 6.73
CA THR A 178 14.13 0.72 5.91
C THR A 178 15.41 0.72 6.73
N ALA A 179 15.57 1.68 7.65
CA ALA A 179 16.74 1.71 8.54
C ALA A 179 16.76 0.49 9.47
N HIS A 180 15.61 0.07 9.99
CA HIS A 180 15.48 -1.16 10.77
C HIS A 180 15.77 -2.42 9.92
N LEU A 181 15.34 -2.47 8.66
CA LEU A 181 15.70 -3.56 7.74
C LEU A 181 17.21 -3.66 7.50
N LEU A 182 17.90 -2.52 7.45
CA LEU A 182 19.36 -2.45 7.28
C LEU A 182 20.14 -2.77 8.56
N TRP A 183 19.66 -2.26 9.70
CA TRP A 183 20.42 -2.27 10.95
C TRP A 183 20.01 -3.42 11.87
N GLY A 184 18.73 -3.79 11.87
CA GLY A 184 18.10 -4.66 12.86
C GLY A 184 17.82 -3.91 14.17
N SER A 185 17.45 -4.66 15.21
CA SER A 185 16.98 -4.11 16.49
C SER A 185 18.01 -3.25 17.25
N GLU A 186 19.30 -3.35 16.90
CA GLU A 186 20.35 -2.49 17.46
C GLU A 186 20.12 -0.99 17.20
N ILE A 187 19.30 -0.64 16.19
CA ILE A 187 18.94 0.74 15.91
C ILE A 187 18.26 1.42 17.11
N TYR A 188 17.48 0.68 17.91
CA TYR A 188 16.78 1.25 19.06
C TYR A 188 17.74 1.74 20.16
N TYR A 189 18.87 1.03 20.34
CA TYR A 189 19.95 1.49 21.23
C TYR A 189 20.73 2.65 20.60
N ALA A 190 21.00 2.58 19.29
CA ALA A 190 21.71 3.64 18.56
C ALA A 190 20.95 4.98 18.57
N MET A 191 19.62 4.99 18.65
CA MET A 191 18.82 6.21 18.82
C MET A 191 19.14 6.96 20.13
N VAL A 192 19.68 6.27 21.13
CA VAL A 192 20.10 6.87 22.41
C VAL A 192 21.60 7.12 22.44
N ASP A 193 22.40 6.15 22.01
CA ASP A 193 23.86 6.22 22.12
C ASP A 193 24.52 7.08 21.03
N GLU A 194 23.95 7.09 19.82
CA GLU A 194 24.50 7.74 18.62
C GLU A 194 23.39 8.33 17.73
N PRO A 195 22.54 9.24 18.24
CA PRO A 195 21.38 9.76 17.50
C PRO A 195 21.78 10.43 16.17
N GLU A 196 22.92 11.10 16.10
CA GLU A 196 23.42 11.72 14.87
C GLU A 196 23.68 10.70 13.76
N LEU A 197 24.18 9.51 14.11
CA LEU A 197 24.41 8.43 13.14
C LEU A 197 23.08 7.92 12.57
N VAL A 198 22.07 7.79 13.43
CA VAL A 198 20.71 7.41 13.01
C VAL A 198 20.12 8.48 12.09
N HIS A 199 20.27 9.77 12.42
CA HIS A 199 19.81 10.85 11.55
C HIS A 199 20.51 10.89 10.18
N GLN A 200 21.82 10.65 10.14
CA GLN A 200 22.57 10.54 8.88
C GLN A 200 22.03 9.41 8.00
N LEU A 201 21.80 8.22 8.59
CA LEU A 201 21.22 7.08 7.86
C LEU A 201 19.81 7.40 7.33
N LEU A 202 18.94 7.94 8.19
CA LEU A 202 17.55 8.25 7.81
C LEU A 202 17.49 9.33 6.72
N SER A 203 18.39 10.32 6.75
CA SER A 203 18.46 11.33 5.68
C SER A 203 18.84 10.70 4.35
N LEU A 204 19.88 9.87 4.34
CA LEU A 204 20.35 9.18 3.14
C LEU A 204 19.27 8.25 2.57
N ILE A 205 18.59 7.47 3.42
CA ILE A 205 17.47 6.62 3.01
C ILE A 205 16.34 7.46 2.40
N THR A 206 16.01 8.60 3.02
CA THR A 206 14.95 9.48 2.52
C THR A 206 15.28 10.01 1.11
N GLU A 207 16.53 10.39 0.87
CA GLU A 207 17.01 10.83 -0.44
C GLU A 207 16.97 9.70 -1.49
N ALA A 208 17.41 8.50 -1.10
CA ALA A 208 17.32 7.30 -1.94
C ALA A 208 15.87 6.95 -2.30
N THR A 209 14.96 7.01 -1.32
CA THR A 209 13.52 6.79 -1.53
C THR A 209 12.93 7.82 -2.49
N ILE A 210 13.25 9.10 -2.35
CA ILE A 210 12.79 10.15 -3.27
C ILE A 210 13.26 9.85 -4.69
N ALA A 211 14.55 9.57 -4.87
CA ALA A 211 15.13 9.35 -6.19
C ALA A 211 14.56 8.09 -6.87
N PHE A 212 14.41 6.99 -6.14
CA PHE A 212 13.83 5.76 -6.66
C PHE A 212 12.34 5.87 -6.94
N THR A 213 11.58 6.60 -6.11
CA THR A 213 10.16 6.90 -6.36
C THR A 213 10.01 7.70 -7.65
N TRP A 214 10.87 8.70 -7.89
CA TRP A 214 10.87 9.43 -9.16
C TRP A 214 11.23 8.56 -10.36
N ALA A 215 12.19 7.63 -10.20
CA ALA A 215 12.56 6.69 -11.26
C ALA A 215 11.36 5.83 -11.68
N GLN A 216 10.66 5.22 -10.71
CA GLN A 216 9.45 4.43 -10.96
C GLN A 216 8.33 5.30 -11.54
N LYS A 217 7.99 6.44 -10.94
CA LYS A 217 6.93 7.35 -11.44
C LYS A 217 7.13 7.75 -12.90
N ARG A 218 8.37 8.11 -13.28
CA ARG A 218 8.71 8.45 -14.66
C ARG A 218 8.54 7.26 -15.61
N LEU A 219 8.93 6.06 -15.17
CA LEU A 219 8.78 4.83 -15.95
C LEU A 219 7.30 4.49 -16.18
N ILE A 220 6.46 4.58 -15.14
CA ILE A 220 5.05 4.20 -15.22
C ILE A 220 4.12 5.34 -15.70
N GLY A 221 4.65 6.55 -15.89
CA GLY A 221 3.89 7.71 -16.32
C GLY A 221 2.94 8.28 -15.24
N GLU A 222 3.27 8.08 -13.97
CA GLU A 222 2.44 8.52 -12.84
C GLU A 222 2.78 9.97 -12.44
N ALA A 223 1.74 10.73 -12.07
CA ALA A 223 1.89 12.13 -11.65
C ALA A 223 2.67 12.27 -10.34
N ARG A 224 3.14 13.49 -10.06
CA ARG A 224 3.85 13.82 -8.82
C ARG A 224 2.98 13.61 -7.58
N ASP A 225 1.74 14.06 -7.64
CA ASP A 225 0.84 14.32 -6.52
C ASP A 225 -0.37 13.36 -6.45
N TRP A 226 -0.37 12.35 -7.30
CA TRP A 226 -1.34 11.26 -7.30
C TRP A 226 -0.62 9.96 -7.64
N GLY A 227 -1.20 8.85 -7.21
CA GLY A 227 -0.79 7.54 -7.67
C GLY A 227 -1.85 6.47 -7.52
N TYR A 228 -1.53 5.29 -8.02
CA TYR A 228 -2.30 4.08 -7.72
C TYR A 228 -1.61 3.32 -6.60
N HIS A 229 -2.36 2.54 -5.83
CA HIS A 229 -1.77 1.60 -4.87
C HIS A 229 -2.75 0.48 -4.55
N PHE A 230 -2.36 -0.76 -4.81
CA PHE A 230 -3.20 -1.96 -4.75
C PHE A 230 -4.54 -1.81 -5.47
N PHE A 231 -5.52 -1.23 -4.79
CA PHE A 231 -6.90 -1.09 -5.23
C PHE A 231 -7.41 0.36 -5.13
N TYR A 232 -6.54 1.33 -4.81
CA TYR A 232 -6.88 2.74 -4.70
C TYR A 232 -6.22 3.63 -5.74
N ARG A 233 -6.83 4.80 -5.94
CA ARG A 233 -6.19 5.98 -6.52
C ARG A 233 -5.97 7.03 -5.43
N MET A 234 -4.77 7.05 -4.89
CA MET A 234 -4.38 7.89 -3.76
C MET A 234 -4.03 9.33 -4.17
N LYS A 235 -4.52 10.30 -3.39
CA LYS A 235 -4.01 11.67 -3.41
C LYS A 235 -2.71 11.72 -2.63
N GLY A 236 -1.73 12.47 -3.12
CA GLY A 236 -0.35 12.33 -2.68
C GLY A 236 0.36 11.23 -3.46
N GLY A 237 1.59 11.49 -3.88
CA GLY A 237 2.31 10.61 -4.79
C GLY A 237 3.13 9.51 -4.12
N ILE A 238 3.04 9.33 -2.80
CA ILE A 238 3.83 8.33 -2.09
C ILE A 238 3.02 7.63 -1.00
N ARG A 239 3.17 6.30 -0.94
CA ARG A 239 2.83 5.49 0.23
C ARG A 239 4.04 5.41 1.15
N ILE A 240 3.81 5.51 2.45
CA ILE A 240 4.85 5.33 3.47
C ILE A 240 4.40 4.23 4.42
N VAL A 241 5.14 3.12 4.51
CA VAL A 241 4.90 2.09 5.53
C VAL A 241 5.58 2.47 6.84
N ASP A 242 4.91 2.22 7.97
CA ASP A 242 5.32 2.63 9.30
C ASP A 242 5.06 1.52 10.33
N ASP A 243 5.59 0.33 10.08
CA ASP A 243 5.29 -0.89 10.85
C ASP A 243 6.15 -1.02 12.10
N VAL A 244 7.44 -0.64 12.04
CA VAL A 244 8.37 -0.87 13.17
C VAL A 244 8.40 0.28 14.17
N ALA A 245 7.74 1.39 13.83
CA ALA A 245 7.56 2.55 14.70
C ALA A 245 6.70 2.23 15.94
N ILE A 246 5.98 1.10 15.96
CA ILE A 246 5.17 0.67 17.11
C ILE A 246 6.01 0.50 18.39
N ASN A 247 7.32 0.29 18.22
CA ASN A 247 8.28 0.15 19.32
C ASN A 247 8.79 1.50 19.84
N LEU A 248 8.33 2.64 19.32
CA LEU A 248 8.83 3.96 19.66
C LEU A 248 7.93 4.67 20.67
N SER A 249 8.54 5.48 21.53
CA SER A 249 7.77 6.47 22.30
C SER A 249 7.29 7.61 21.39
N PRO A 250 6.22 8.35 21.73
CA PRO A 250 5.81 9.53 20.96
C PRO A 250 6.92 10.56 20.73
N LYS A 251 7.83 10.72 21.71
CA LYS A 251 9.01 11.60 21.57
C LYS A 251 9.96 11.09 20.49
N MET A 252 10.30 9.80 20.52
CA MET A 252 11.17 9.19 19.52
C MET A 252 10.55 9.21 18.13
N TYR A 253 9.24 8.96 18.02
CA TYR A 253 8.52 9.06 16.75
C TYR A 253 8.58 10.48 16.16
N ALA A 254 8.37 11.50 17.01
CA ALA A 254 8.46 12.89 16.59
C ALA A 254 9.88 13.30 16.12
N GLU A 255 10.92 12.70 16.70
CA GLU A 255 12.32 13.00 16.39
C GLU A 255 12.85 12.23 15.18
N PHE A 256 12.62 10.91 15.13
CA PHE A 256 13.25 10.01 14.17
C PHE A 256 12.36 9.57 13.02
N VAL A 257 11.06 9.88 13.03
CA VAL A 257 10.14 9.44 11.97
C VAL A 257 9.51 10.62 11.24
N LEU A 258 8.80 11.49 11.96
CA LEU A 258 8.01 12.57 11.36
C LEU A 258 8.80 13.50 10.41
N PRO A 259 10.04 13.93 10.72
CA PRO A 259 10.77 14.85 9.85
C PRO A 259 11.04 14.25 8.46
N TYR A 260 11.26 12.95 8.40
CA TYR A 260 11.53 12.24 7.15
C TYR A 260 10.25 11.95 6.37
N PHE A 261 9.16 11.63 7.06
CA PHE A 261 7.84 11.52 6.42
C PHE A 261 7.45 12.87 5.81
N GLN A 262 7.70 13.99 6.50
CA GLN A 262 7.39 15.32 5.98
C GLN A 262 8.18 15.66 4.71
N ARG A 263 9.44 15.23 4.62
CA ARG A 263 10.24 15.38 3.39
C ARG A 263 9.59 14.63 2.23
N LEU A 264 9.15 13.39 2.47
CA LEU A 264 8.46 12.56 1.46
C LEU A 264 7.11 13.17 1.03
N THR A 265 6.27 13.56 1.97
CA THR A 265 4.97 14.18 1.64
C THR A 265 5.14 15.51 0.94
N SER A 266 6.11 16.33 1.33
CA SER A 266 6.41 17.60 0.65
C SER A 266 6.87 17.39 -0.80
N GLU A 267 7.73 16.39 -1.02
CA GLU A 267 8.26 16.07 -2.35
C GLU A 267 7.16 15.57 -3.29
N PHE A 268 6.24 14.74 -2.80
CA PHE A 268 5.23 14.08 -3.63
C PHE A 268 3.83 14.69 -3.53
N GLY A 269 3.71 15.97 -3.15
CA GLY A 269 2.41 16.66 -3.11
C GLY A 269 1.41 16.06 -2.12
N GLY A 270 1.94 15.33 -1.14
CA GLY A 270 1.23 14.59 -0.12
C GLY A 270 1.62 13.12 -0.12
N GLY A 271 1.09 12.37 0.84
CA GLY A 271 1.26 10.93 0.90
C GLY A 271 0.32 10.30 1.91
N TYR A 272 0.12 9.00 1.77
CA TYR A 272 -0.66 8.24 2.72
C TYR A 272 0.24 7.28 3.51
N VAL A 273 -0.09 7.09 4.78
CA VAL A 273 0.67 6.20 5.66
C VAL A 273 -0.09 4.89 5.85
N HIS A 274 0.60 3.78 5.63
CA HIS A 274 0.16 2.44 5.98
C HIS A 274 0.89 1.99 7.23
N TYR A 275 0.20 1.27 8.11
CA TYR A 275 0.86 0.57 9.19
C TYR A 275 0.03 -0.62 9.69
N CYS A 276 0.72 -1.63 10.19
CA CYS A 276 0.15 -2.80 10.83
C CYS A 276 0.07 -2.63 12.35
N GLY A 277 -0.95 -3.22 12.96
CA GLY A 277 -1.06 -3.29 14.42
C GLY A 277 -1.41 -1.95 15.10
N HIS A 278 -1.10 -1.86 16.39
CA HIS A 278 -1.68 -0.87 17.31
C HIS A 278 -0.84 0.39 17.51
N LEU A 279 -0.92 1.31 16.55
CA LEU A 279 -0.20 2.59 16.60
C LEU A 279 -1.06 3.80 17.00
N LEU A 280 -2.12 3.62 17.80
CA LEU A 280 -2.93 4.77 18.28
C LEU A 280 -2.11 5.79 19.06
N HIS A 281 -1.07 5.35 19.76
CA HIS A 281 -0.19 6.22 20.54
C HIS A 281 0.66 7.17 19.67
N HIS A 282 0.69 6.97 18.34
CA HIS A 282 1.26 7.91 17.37
C HIS A 282 0.22 8.63 16.53
N GLN A 283 -1.07 8.29 16.67
CA GLN A 283 -2.12 8.75 15.75
C GLN A 283 -2.25 10.28 15.72
N ALA A 284 -2.22 10.95 16.87
CA ALA A 284 -2.31 12.41 16.92
C ALA A 284 -1.12 13.09 16.24
N LEU A 285 0.09 12.56 16.46
CA LEU A 285 1.32 13.03 15.81
C LEU A 285 1.28 12.80 14.31
N ARG A 286 0.84 11.61 13.87
CA ARG A 286 0.72 11.24 12.47
C ARG A 286 -0.31 12.11 11.75
N LEU A 287 -1.49 12.31 12.34
CA LEU A 287 -2.50 13.21 11.78
C LEU A 287 -1.98 14.66 11.68
N GLY A 288 -1.09 15.08 12.58
CA GLY A 288 -0.42 16.37 12.51
C GLY A 288 0.64 16.51 11.40
N LEU A 289 0.99 15.44 10.68
CA LEU A 289 1.99 15.45 9.62
C LEU A 289 1.54 16.34 8.45
N PRO A 290 2.29 17.41 8.10
CA PRO A 290 1.99 18.21 6.93
C PRO A 290 2.03 17.37 5.65
N GLY A 291 0.98 17.48 4.83
CA GLY A 291 0.84 16.74 3.58
C GLY A 291 0.36 15.30 3.73
N LEU A 292 -0.04 14.85 4.93
CA LEU A 292 -0.75 13.58 5.04
C LEU A 292 -2.12 13.70 4.36
N THR A 293 -2.39 12.82 3.40
CA THR A 293 -3.63 12.82 2.60
C THR A 293 -4.50 11.61 2.90
N GLY A 294 -3.93 10.54 3.44
CA GLY A 294 -4.70 9.38 3.90
C GLY A 294 -3.96 8.47 4.85
N LEU A 295 -4.72 7.52 5.40
CA LEU A 295 -4.25 6.44 6.24
C LEU A 295 -4.88 5.14 5.74
N GLU A 296 -4.06 4.10 5.65
CA GLU A 296 -4.54 2.75 5.43
C GLU A 296 -4.29 1.90 6.66
N MET A 297 -5.37 1.38 7.21
CA MET A 297 -5.38 0.68 8.49
C MET A 297 -6.76 0.05 8.70
N GLY A 298 -6.91 -0.75 9.75
CA GLY A 298 -8.22 -1.23 10.18
C GLY A 298 -8.08 -2.40 11.12
N PHE A 299 -9.19 -2.72 11.79
CA PHE A 299 -9.73 -4.05 12.12
C PHE A 299 -10.85 -3.81 13.15
N ASP A 300 -12.03 -3.34 12.71
CA ASP A 300 -13.26 -3.36 13.52
C ASP A 300 -13.68 -4.84 13.75
N ASN A 301 -12.88 -5.56 14.53
CA ASN A 301 -13.12 -6.94 14.96
C ASN A 301 -13.11 -6.94 16.50
N PRO A 302 -14.28 -6.80 17.13
CA PRO A 302 -14.38 -6.69 18.58
C PRO A 302 -13.86 -7.93 19.32
N GLY A 303 -13.76 -9.08 18.66
CA GLY A 303 -13.19 -10.31 19.22
C GLY A 303 -11.66 -10.35 19.24
N ARG A 304 -10.99 -9.50 18.44
CA ARG A 304 -9.52 -9.41 18.43
C ARG A 304 -9.02 -8.15 19.09
N GLU A 305 -9.58 -6.97 18.79
CA GLU A 305 -8.99 -5.69 19.20
C GLU A 305 -10.01 -4.59 19.55
N PRO A 306 -10.67 -4.66 20.73
CA PRO A 306 -11.78 -3.77 21.10
C PRO A 306 -11.42 -2.30 21.32
N SER A 307 -10.12 -1.97 21.42
CA SER A 307 -9.67 -0.59 21.68
C SER A 307 -9.39 0.21 20.39
N TYR A 308 -9.44 -0.45 19.23
CA TYR A 308 -9.03 0.11 17.95
C TYR A 308 -10.20 0.22 16.98
N THR A 309 -11.06 1.22 17.20
CA THR A 309 -12.31 1.38 16.44
C THR A 309 -12.22 2.51 15.43
N PHE A 310 -12.98 2.40 14.35
CA PHE A 310 -13.12 3.47 13.35
C PHE A 310 -13.42 4.84 13.98
N ALA A 311 -14.33 4.87 14.96
CA ALA A 311 -14.73 6.09 15.66
C ALA A 311 -13.58 6.84 16.36
N ARG A 312 -12.55 6.13 16.84
CA ARG A 312 -11.40 6.75 17.51
C ARG A 312 -10.48 7.52 16.57
N VAL A 313 -10.49 7.15 15.29
CA VAL A 313 -9.59 7.73 14.28
C VAL A 313 -10.33 8.71 13.38
N GLN A 314 -11.61 8.44 13.09
CA GLN A 314 -12.41 9.17 12.13
C GLN A 314 -12.51 10.67 12.43
N SER A 315 -12.73 11.07 13.69
CA SER A 315 -12.93 12.48 14.01
C SER A 315 -11.68 13.32 13.71
N GLY A 316 -10.51 12.88 14.18
CA GLY A 316 -9.25 13.58 13.94
C GLY A 316 -8.83 13.57 12.46
N ALA A 317 -9.14 12.48 11.75
CA ALA A 317 -8.93 12.36 10.32
C ALA A 317 -9.84 13.30 9.52
N ALA A 318 -11.13 13.36 9.87
CA ALA A 318 -12.11 14.25 9.23
C ALA A 318 -11.80 15.73 9.45
N GLU A 319 -11.42 16.12 10.67
CA GLU A 319 -10.98 17.50 11.00
C GLU A 319 -9.83 17.96 10.08
N ARG A 320 -8.94 17.03 9.72
CA ARG A 320 -7.74 17.30 8.91
C ARG A 320 -7.88 16.89 7.45
N ARG A 321 -9.05 16.39 7.05
CA ARG A 321 -9.33 15.91 5.69
C ARG A 321 -8.34 14.82 5.22
N VAL A 322 -8.05 13.85 6.09
CA VAL A 322 -7.16 12.70 5.83
C VAL A 322 -7.97 11.43 5.55
N ALA A 323 -7.97 10.94 4.32
CA ALA A 323 -8.85 9.86 3.91
C ALA A 323 -8.51 8.54 4.64
N LEU A 324 -9.51 7.75 4.97
CA LEU A 324 -9.35 6.47 5.68
C LEU A 324 -9.67 5.31 4.76
N MET A 325 -8.65 4.55 4.40
CA MET A 325 -8.82 3.25 3.76
C MET A 325 -8.95 2.22 4.87
N TRP A 326 -10.20 1.90 5.22
CA TRP A 326 -10.54 1.18 6.45
C TRP A 326 -10.77 -0.30 6.19
N HIS A 327 -9.89 -1.15 6.71
CA HIS A 327 -10.00 -2.61 6.62
C HIS A 327 -10.88 -3.19 7.73
N GLY A 328 -11.83 -4.05 7.37
CA GLY A 328 -12.73 -4.68 8.33
C GLY A 328 -13.24 -6.05 7.87
N TYR A 329 -13.63 -6.89 8.84
CA TYR A 329 -14.33 -8.16 8.57
C TYR A 329 -15.86 -7.98 8.61
N GLU A 330 -16.33 -6.96 9.32
CA GLU A 330 -17.74 -6.58 9.41
C GLU A 330 -17.86 -5.07 9.23
N LEU A 331 -18.91 -4.64 8.54
CA LEU A 331 -19.18 -3.21 8.35
C LEU A 331 -19.78 -2.61 9.62
N SER A 332 -18.98 -1.85 10.37
CA SER A 332 -19.46 -1.19 11.57
C SER A 332 -20.45 -0.05 11.25
N PRO A 333 -21.46 0.21 12.11
CA PRO A 333 -22.40 1.32 11.92
C PRO A 333 -21.71 2.68 11.79
N ALA A 334 -20.56 2.86 12.45
CA ALA A 334 -19.79 4.09 12.38
C ALA A 334 -19.18 4.32 11.00
N VAL A 335 -18.69 3.26 10.33
CA VAL A 335 -18.25 3.33 8.93
C VAL A 335 -19.45 3.62 8.02
N ALA A 336 -20.59 2.97 8.26
CA ALA A 336 -21.80 3.16 7.47
C ALA A 336 -22.38 4.59 7.55
N ALA A 337 -22.23 5.25 8.69
CA ALA A 337 -22.67 6.63 8.91
C ALA A 337 -21.67 7.68 8.38
N ALA A 338 -20.46 7.29 7.97
CA ALA A 338 -19.45 8.24 7.51
C ALA A 338 -19.89 8.93 6.20
N PRO A 339 -19.96 10.27 6.15
CA PRO A 339 -20.49 10.99 4.98
C PRO A 339 -19.53 11.00 3.78
N THR A 340 -18.22 11.07 4.04
CA THR A 340 -17.13 11.04 3.05
C THR A 340 -15.79 10.74 3.73
N GLY A 341 -14.70 10.69 2.95
CA GLY A 341 -13.34 10.51 3.45
C GLY A 341 -13.01 9.07 3.85
N VAL A 342 -13.84 8.10 3.44
CA VAL A 342 -13.66 6.69 3.78
C VAL A 342 -13.84 5.81 2.55
N ALA A 343 -12.96 4.84 2.36
CA ALA A 343 -13.18 3.67 1.52
C ALA A 343 -13.14 2.44 2.43
N TYR A 344 -14.14 1.56 2.31
CA TYR A 344 -14.22 0.36 3.13
C TYR A 344 -13.62 -0.83 2.38
N VAL A 345 -12.72 -1.56 3.04
CA VAL A 345 -12.02 -2.72 2.50
C VAL A 345 -12.46 -3.94 3.30
N ALA A 346 -13.34 -4.73 2.69
CA ALA A 346 -13.88 -5.95 3.29
C ALA A 346 -12.85 -7.08 3.17
N ARG A 347 -12.39 -7.59 4.31
CA ARG A 347 -11.41 -8.68 4.44
C ARG A 347 -12.10 -9.98 4.78
N HIS A 348 -11.56 -11.09 4.27
CA HIS A 348 -12.13 -12.43 4.50
C HIS A 348 -11.02 -13.44 4.77
N GLN A 349 -11.14 -14.24 5.84
CA GLN A 349 -10.19 -15.32 6.16
C GLN A 349 -10.97 -16.60 6.51
N PRO A 350 -10.69 -17.76 5.88
CA PRO A 350 -9.59 -18.05 4.94
C PRO A 350 -9.79 -17.52 3.50
N GLY A 351 -10.94 -16.93 3.20
CA GLY A 351 -11.28 -16.34 1.90
C GLY A 351 -12.76 -16.53 1.59
N LEU A 352 -13.34 -15.71 0.71
CA LEU A 352 -14.78 -15.72 0.43
C LEU A 352 -15.07 -16.20 -1.01
N PRO A 353 -15.91 -17.23 -1.23
CA PRO A 353 -16.32 -17.63 -2.56
C PRO A 353 -17.00 -16.50 -3.34
N LEU A 354 -16.80 -16.47 -4.66
CA LEU A 354 -17.27 -15.37 -5.52
C LEU A 354 -18.77 -15.05 -5.39
N GLU A 355 -19.64 -16.07 -5.32
CA GLU A 355 -21.09 -15.88 -5.19
C GLU A 355 -21.48 -15.31 -3.81
N GLU A 356 -20.79 -15.75 -2.75
CA GLU A 356 -20.98 -15.22 -1.40
C GLU A 356 -20.49 -13.76 -1.32
N ALA A 357 -19.34 -13.45 -1.93
CA ALA A 357 -18.82 -12.09 -2.05
C ALA A 357 -19.78 -11.16 -2.79
N ARG A 358 -20.48 -11.65 -3.82
CA ARG A 358 -21.50 -10.86 -4.53
C ARG A 358 -22.69 -10.54 -3.62
N ALA A 359 -23.17 -11.53 -2.87
CA ALA A 359 -24.28 -11.34 -1.93
C ALA A 359 -23.91 -10.35 -0.82
N GLU A 360 -22.71 -10.48 -0.24
CA GLU A 360 -22.21 -9.63 0.83
C GLU A 360 -21.94 -8.19 0.36
N LEU A 361 -21.36 -8.00 -0.82
CA LEU A 361 -21.23 -6.66 -1.43
C LEU A 361 -22.59 -5.96 -1.55
N GLY A 362 -23.65 -6.69 -1.92
CA GLY A 362 -25.03 -6.19 -1.93
C GLY A 362 -25.51 -5.76 -0.54
N GLN A 363 -25.22 -6.55 0.50
CA GLN A 363 -25.56 -6.22 1.89
C GLN A 363 -24.83 -4.96 2.38
N PHE A 364 -23.52 -4.84 2.11
CA PHE A 364 -22.75 -3.64 2.46
C PHE A 364 -23.31 -2.39 1.78
N ARG A 365 -23.65 -2.47 0.49
CA ARG A 365 -24.25 -1.34 -0.25
C ARG A 365 -25.56 -0.86 0.36
N VAL A 366 -26.42 -1.78 0.78
CA VAL A 366 -27.69 -1.47 1.47
C VAL A 366 -27.43 -0.85 2.85
N ALA A 367 -26.50 -1.42 3.63
CA ALA A 367 -26.15 -0.91 4.95
C ALA A 367 -25.56 0.51 4.89
N LEU A 368 -24.66 0.78 3.94
CA LEU A 368 -24.07 2.10 3.70
C LEU A 368 -25.12 3.13 3.27
N ALA A 369 -26.10 2.73 2.45
CA ALA A 369 -27.19 3.63 2.05
C ALA A 369 -28.06 4.03 3.27
N ARG A 370 -28.45 3.05 4.10
CA ARG A 370 -29.23 3.29 5.33
C ARG A 370 -28.47 4.09 6.38
N GLY A 371 -27.19 3.80 6.58
CA GLY A 371 -26.35 4.48 7.56
C GLY A 371 -26.27 5.99 7.33
N ARG A 372 -26.22 6.41 6.06
CA ARG A 372 -26.23 7.83 5.66
C ARG A 372 -27.56 8.52 5.92
N GLU A 373 -28.68 7.84 5.68
CA GLU A 373 -30.01 8.38 5.97
C GLU A 373 -30.23 8.58 7.48
N SER A 374 -29.68 7.69 8.31
CA SER A 374 -29.81 7.76 9.77
C SER A 374 -28.85 8.73 10.47
N GLY A 375 -27.78 9.16 9.79
CA GLY A 375 -26.74 10.04 10.32
C GLY A 375 -26.82 11.49 9.83
N ALA A 376 -27.71 11.78 8.88
CA ALA A 376 -28.08 13.13 8.42
C ALA A 376 -29.24 13.68 9.26
#